data_AF-A0A7X8PAU2-F1
#
_entry.id   AF-A0A7X8PAU2-F1
#
_cell.length_a   1.000
_cell.length_b   1.000
_cell.length_c   1.000
_cell.angle_alpha   90.00
_cell.angle_beta   90.00
_cell.angle_gamma   90.00
#
_symmetry.space_group_name_H-M   'P 1'
#
loop_
_entity.id
_entity.type
_entity.pdbx_description
1 polymer ?
#
loop_
_entity_poly.entity_id
_entity_poly.type
_entity_poly.pdbx_seq_one_letter_code
_entity_poly.pdbx_strand_id
1 'polypeptide(L)'
;MSAVHFLQKPREEHGLAMNLYRVAKNYRRHLQECEDLLPGLQPAGSGWLMLTELYLAKIEKRKMSVSGVCVSAGVPSTTGLRYLDMLMGVGMAVRIPDENDRRRSWVRLTDAGVQTVEQMLTGFVTCIDASQTGTR
;
A
#
# COMPACT_ATOMS: atom_id res chain seq x y z
N MET A 1 -41.44 -43.38 8.71
CA MET A 1 -40.05 -43.62 9.13
C MET A 1 -39.21 -42.46 8.63
N SER A 2 -38.91 -41.53 9.54
CA SER A 2 -38.25 -40.25 9.29
C SER A 2 -36.73 -40.43 9.34
N ALA A 3 -36.01 -39.82 8.39
CA ALA A 3 -34.59 -39.53 8.53
C ALA A 3 -34.27 -38.26 7.73
N VAL A 4 -34.42 -37.12 8.41
CA VAL A 4 -33.86 -35.83 8.01
C VAL A 4 -32.34 -35.97 8.07
N HIS A 5 -31.67 -36.05 6.92
CA HIS A 5 -30.22 -35.99 6.85
C HIS A 5 -29.80 -34.52 6.80
N PHE A 6 -29.67 -33.92 7.98
CA PHE A 6 -29.16 -32.57 8.16
C PHE A 6 -27.65 -32.61 7.87
N LEU A 7 -27.26 -32.08 6.71
CA LEU A 7 -25.86 -31.96 6.29
C LEU A 7 -25.11 -31.03 7.26
N GLN A 8 -24.33 -31.62 8.16
CA GLN A 8 -23.31 -30.90 8.91
C GLN A 8 -22.25 -30.38 7.91
N LYS A 9 -22.30 -29.08 7.56
CA LYS A 9 -21.11 -28.41 7.01
C LYS A 9 -20.04 -28.41 8.12
N PRO A 10 -18.84 -29.00 7.91
CA PRO A 10 -17.93 -29.31 9.02
C PRO A 10 -17.30 -28.04 9.60
N ARG A 11 -16.92 -28.12 10.88
CA ARG A 11 -16.17 -27.13 11.69
C ARG A 11 -15.08 -26.32 10.96
N GLU A 12 -14.48 -26.87 9.91
CA GLU A 12 -13.42 -26.24 9.10
C GLU A 12 -13.90 -25.00 8.32
N GLU A 13 -15.11 -25.02 7.74
CA GLU A 13 -15.65 -23.83 7.06
C GLU A 13 -15.90 -22.68 8.04
N HIS A 14 -16.27 -23.01 9.29
CA HIS A 14 -16.41 -22.02 10.36
C HIS A 14 -15.05 -21.47 10.82
N GLY A 15 -14.00 -22.31 10.85
CA GLY A 15 -12.63 -21.87 11.14
C GLY A 15 -12.06 -20.95 10.06
N LEU A 16 -12.27 -21.29 8.79
CA LEU A 16 -11.86 -20.45 7.65
C LEU A 16 -12.64 -19.13 7.62
N ALA A 17 -13.97 -19.17 7.79
CA ALA A 17 -14.80 -17.97 7.83
C ALA A 17 -14.43 -17.04 8.99
N MET A 18 -14.12 -17.60 10.17
CA MET A 18 -13.67 -16.82 11.33
C MET A 18 -12.27 -16.20 11.10
N ASN A 19 -11.39 -16.90 10.38
CA ASN A 19 -10.10 -16.36 9.96
C ASN A 19 -10.28 -15.18 8.99
N LEU A 20 -11.08 -15.35 7.93
CA LEU A 20 -11.37 -14.29 6.97
C LEU A 20 -12.04 -13.07 7.62
N TYR A 21 -12.93 -13.27 8.59
CA TYR A 21 -13.52 -12.18 9.36
C TYR A 21 -12.46 -11.36 10.10
N ARG A 22 -11.52 -12.03 10.78
CA ARG A 22 -10.41 -11.37 11.50
C ARG A 22 -9.49 -10.62 10.54
N VAL A 23 -9.12 -11.25 9.41
CA VAL A 23 -8.32 -10.61 8.36
C VAL A 23 -9.02 -9.37 7.82
N ALA A 24 -10.30 -9.46 7.47
CA ALA A 24 -11.05 -8.32 6.95
C ALA A 24 -11.13 -7.16 7.96
N LYS A 25 -11.33 -7.48 9.25
CA LYS A 25 -11.35 -6.46 10.32
C LYS A 25 -9.99 -5.78 10.49
N ASN A 26 -8.91 -6.55 10.47
CA ASN A 26 -7.55 -6.02 10.55
C ASN A 26 -7.20 -5.18 9.32
N TYR A 27 -7.58 -5.63 8.12
CA TYR A 27 -7.34 -4.90 6.88
C TYR A 27 -8.08 -3.56 6.87
N ARG A 28 -9.36 -3.54 7.31
CA ARG A 28 -10.11 -2.29 7.47
C ARG A 28 -9.43 -1.32 8.44
N ARG A 29 -8.90 -1.82 9.55
CA ARG A 29 -8.14 -1.00 10.51
C ARG A 29 -6.85 -0.46 9.87
N HIS A 30 -6.13 -1.30 9.15
CA HIS A 30 -4.92 -0.90 8.44
C HIS A 30 -5.20 0.22 7.42
N LEU A 31 -6.31 0.14 6.68
CA LEU A 31 -6.71 1.22 5.77
C LEU A 31 -7.04 2.53 6.53
N GLN A 32 -7.61 2.45 7.72
CA GLN A 32 -7.83 3.64 8.56
C GLN A 32 -6.50 4.23 9.05
N GLU A 33 -5.56 3.39 9.49
CA GLU A 33 -4.22 3.83 9.90
C GLU A 33 -3.50 4.51 8.72
N CYS A 34 -3.66 4.01 7.49
CA CYS A 34 -3.13 4.67 6.30
C CYS A 34 -3.73 6.07 6.07
N GLU A 35 -5.04 6.26 6.29
CA GLU A 35 -5.66 7.59 6.22
C GLU A 35 -5.09 8.52 7.29
N ASP A 36 -4.86 8.01 8.51
CA ASP A 36 -4.30 8.79 9.60
C ASP A 36 -2.81 9.16 9.34
N LEU A 37 -2.06 8.27 8.69
CA LEU A 37 -0.65 8.48 8.32
C LEU A 37 -0.46 9.57 7.27
N LEU A 38 -1.37 9.64 6.29
CA LEU A 38 -1.31 10.64 5.23
C LEU A 38 -2.71 11.12 4.84
N PRO A 39 -3.30 12.04 5.65
CA PRO A 39 -4.67 12.50 5.45
C PRO A 39 -4.91 13.08 4.06
N GLY A 40 -6.03 12.71 3.45
CA GLY A 40 -6.41 13.15 2.10
C GLY A 40 -5.75 12.34 0.97
N LEU A 41 -4.91 11.35 1.27
CA LEU A 41 -4.48 10.35 0.30
C LEU A 41 -5.24 9.04 0.49
N GLN A 42 -6.12 8.74 -0.47
CA GLN A 42 -6.94 7.53 -0.50
C GLN A 42 -6.13 6.26 -0.16
N PRO A 43 -6.44 5.56 0.95
CA PRO A 43 -5.80 4.31 1.34
C PRO A 43 -5.92 3.25 0.24
N ALA A 44 -4.88 2.45 0.07
CA ALA A 44 -4.72 1.47 -1.02
C ALA A 44 -4.91 2.07 -2.44
N GLY A 45 -4.83 3.39 -2.57
CA GLY A 45 -4.95 4.12 -3.83
C GLY A 45 -3.62 4.33 -4.54
N SER A 46 -3.70 4.95 -5.72
CA SER A 46 -2.56 5.19 -6.61
C SER A 46 -1.39 5.93 -5.96
N GLY A 47 -1.65 6.91 -5.08
CA GLY A 47 -0.55 7.63 -4.41
C GLY A 47 0.29 6.72 -3.50
N TRP A 48 -0.35 5.79 -2.77
CA TRP A 48 0.36 4.81 -1.96
C TRP A 48 1.16 3.82 -2.83
N LEU A 49 0.63 3.43 -3.99
CA LEU A 49 1.39 2.64 -4.97
C LEU A 49 2.62 3.41 -5.48
N MET A 50 2.48 4.69 -5.81
CA MET A 50 3.62 5.53 -6.25
C MET A 50 4.69 5.70 -5.14
N LEU A 51 4.27 5.88 -3.89
CA LEU A 51 5.19 5.93 -2.74
C LEU A 51 5.92 4.59 -2.57
N THR A 52 5.21 3.47 -2.74
CA THR A 52 5.78 2.12 -2.65
C THR A 52 6.79 1.87 -3.77
N GLU A 53 6.50 2.27 -5.00
CA GLU A 53 7.45 2.19 -6.12
C GLU A 53 8.71 3.03 -5.87
N LEU A 54 8.57 4.23 -5.29
CA LEU A 54 9.71 5.08 -4.92
C LEU A 54 10.54 4.46 -3.78
N TYR A 55 9.89 3.77 -2.85
CA TYR A 55 10.56 3.03 -1.78
C TYR A 55 11.36 1.84 -2.32
N LEU A 56 10.75 1.04 -3.21
CA LEU A 56 11.44 -0.06 -3.91
C LEU A 56 12.64 0.48 -4.71
N ALA A 57 12.46 1.58 -5.44
CA ALA A 57 13.53 2.22 -6.18
C ALA A 57 14.71 2.65 -5.29
N LYS A 58 14.42 3.18 -4.10
CA LYS A 58 15.44 3.55 -3.10
C LYS A 58 16.22 2.32 -2.63
N ILE A 59 15.54 1.23 -2.28
CA ILE A 59 16.18 -0.03 -1.82
C ILE A 59 17.06 -0.61 -2.91
N GLU A 60 16.55 -0.66 -4.14
CA GLU A 60 17.24 -1.19 -5.31
C GLU A 60 18.31 -0.24 -5.86
N LYS A 61 18.50 0.94 -5.22
CA LYS A 61 19.45 1.98 -5.63
C LYS A 61 19.29 2.42 -7.09
N ARG A 62 18.05 2.40 -7.61
CA ARG A 62 17.69 2.88 -8.95
C ARG A 62 17.08 4.27 -8.89
N LYS A 63 17.29 5.07 -9.94
CA LYS A 63 16.61 6.36 -10.12
C LYS A 63 15.28 6.12 -10.85
N MET A 64 14.22 6.82 -10.46
CA MET A 64 12.96 6.85 -11.22
C MET A 64 12.69 8.23 -11.76
N SER A 65 12.39 8.31 -13.05
CA SER A 65 11.83 9.54 -13.63
C SER A 65 10.36 9.68 -13.23
N VAL A 66 9.82 10.89 -13.33
CA VAL A 66 8.37 11.15 -13.16
C VAL A 66 7.51 10.17 -13.97
N SER A 67 7.81 10.00 -15.26
CA SER A 67 7.11 9.05 -16.13
C SER A 67 7.27 7.61 -15.68
N GLY A 68 8.47 7.23 -15.20
CA GLY A 68 8.74 5.91 -14.66
C GLY A 68 7.88 5.59 -13.45
N VAL A 69 7.72 6.52 -12.51
CA VAL A 69 6.84 6.31 -11.34
C VAL A 69 5.41 6.04 -11.79
N CYS A 70 4.88 6.83 -12.73
CA CYS A 70 3.51 6.66 -13.23
C CYS A 70 3.31 5.29 -13.88
N VAL A 71 4.25 4.87 -14.74
CA VAL A 71 4.20 3.57 -15.43
C VAL A 71 4.28 2.42 -14.43
N SER A 72 5.25 2.44 -13.51
CA SER A 72 5.43 1.39 -12.51
C SER A 72 4.24 1.26 -11.57
N ALA A 73 3.63 2.38 -11.16
CA ALA A 73 2.45 2.38 -10.30
C ALA A 73 1.13 2.13 -11.06
N GLY A 74 1.16 1.96 -12.39
CA GLY A 74 -0.04 1.74 -13.21
C GLY A 74 -0.99 2.95 -13.29
N VAL A 75 -0.46 4.16 -13.16
CA VAL A 75 -1.26 5.41 -13.08
C VAL A 75 -1.15 6.20 -14.39
N PRO A 76 -2.27 6.67 -14.98
CA PRO A 76 -2.21 7.57 -16.14
C PRO A 76 -1.38 8.82 -15.86
N SER A 77 -0.61 9.29 -16.86
CA SER A 77 0.39 10.36 -16.65
C SER A 77 -0.16 11.64 -16.01
N THR A 78 -1.30 12.16 -16.46
CA THR A 78 -1.91 13.38 -15.92
C THR A 78 -2.37 13.19 -14.47
N THR A 79 -2.91 12.02 -14.16
CA THR A 79 -3.29 11.63 -12.80
C THR A 79 -2.07 11.46 -11.90
N GLY A 80 -1.03 10.79 -12.38
CA GLY A 80 0.21 10.56 -11.64
C GLY A 80 0.96 11.87 -11.35
N LEU A 81 0.96 12.83 -12.29
CA LEU A 81 1.51 14.16 -12.05
C LEU A 81 0.80 14.87 -10.89
N ARG A 82 -0.55 14.83 -10.85
CA ARG A 82 -1.32 15.42 -9.75
C ARG A 82 -0.96 14.78 -8.41
N TYR A 83 -0.80 13.45 -8.36
CA TYR A 83 -0.38 12.77 -7.14
C TYR A 83 1.04 13.15 -6.74
N LEU A 84 2.00 13.16 -7.66
CA LEU A 84 3.37 13.56 -7.36
C LEU A 84 3.44 15.00 -6.86
N ASP A 85 2.71 15.92 -7.48
CA ASP A 85 2.66 17.31 -7.04
C ASP A 85 2.07 17.44 -5.63
N MET A 86 1.00 16.69 -5.32
CA MET A 86 0.47 16.61 -3.96
C MET A 86 1.50 16.03 -2.98
N LEU A 87 2.09 14.88 -3.29
CA LEU A 87 3.08 14.19 -2.45
C LEU A 87 4.32 15.05 -2.19
N MET A 88 4.76 15.85 -3.16
CA MET A 88 5.82 16.84 -2.99
C MET A 88 5.35 18.01 -2.11
N GLY A 89 4.11 18.48 -2.32
CA GLY A 89 3.50 19.55 -1.52
C GLY A 89 3.37 19.20 -0.04
N VAL A 90 3.16 17.92 0.30
CA VAL A 90 3.13 17.41 1.69
C VAL A 90 4.48 16.83 2.15
N GLY A 91 5.55 17.01 1.36
CA GLY A 91 6.91 16.67 1.77
C GLY A 91 7.26 15.18 1.77
N MET A 92 6.48 14.31 1.12
CA MET A 92 6.74 12.86 1.02
C MET A 92 7.75 12.53 -0.08
N ALA A 93 7.76 13.31 -1.15
CA ALA A 93 8.66 13.11 -2.28
C ALA A 93 9.35 14.42 -2.67
N VAL A 94 10.46 14.31 -3.39
CA VAL A 94 11.13 15.46 -4.01
C VAL A 94 11.45 15.16 -5.46
N ARG A 95 11.37 16.21 -6.29
CA ARG A 95 11.77 16.19 -7.69
C ARG A 95 13.17 16.79 -7.84
N ILE A 96 14.02 16.11 -8.60
CA ILE A 96 15.39 16.54 -8.90
C ILE A 96 15.53 16.66 -10.42
N PRO A 97 15.98 17.81 -10.95
CA PRO A 97 16.27 17.96 -12.38
C PRO A 97 17.32 16.94 -12.85
N ASP A 98 17.19 16.42 -14.06
CA ASP A 98 18.27 15.66 -14.69
C ASP A 98 19.26 16.63 -15.35
N GLU A 99 20.51 16.63 -14.88
CA GLU A 99 21.57 17.50 -15.40
C GLU A 99 21.89 17.23 -16.88
N ASN A 100 21.57 16.03 -17.37
CA ASN A 100 21.86 15.60 -18.74
C ASN A 100 20.65 15.73 -19.69
N ASP A 101 19.43 15.87 -19.17
CA ASP A 101 18.21 15.92 -19.97
C ASP A 101 17.15 16.82 -19.31
N ARG A 102 17.03 18.07 -19.77
CA ARG A 102 16.08 19.06 -19.22
C ARG A 102 14.61 18.67 -19.35
N ARG A 103 14.29 17.67 -20.18
CA ARG A 103 12.92 17.14 -20.32
C ARG A 103 12.60 16.11 -19.25
N ARG A 104 13.60 15.66 -18.49
CA ARG A 104 13.49 14.63 -17.47
C ARG A 104 13.67 15.23 -16.09
N SER A 105 12.91 14.69 -15.15
CA SER A 105 13.16 14.90 -13.73
C SER A 105 13.09 13.57 -13.03
N TRP A 106 14.02 13.38 -12.10
CA TRP A 106 14.05 12.27 -11.17
C TRP A 106 13.13 12.55 -9.98
N VAL A 107 12.58 11.51 -9.40
CA VAL A 107 11.77 11.57 -8.19
C VAL A 107 12.37 10.60 -7.17
N ARG A 108 12.43 11.03 -5.91
CA ARG A 108 12.80 10.18 -4.77
C ARG A 108 11.93 10.49 -3.57
N LEU A 109 11.84 9.55 -2.64
CA LEU A 109 11.28 9.85 -1.32
C LEU A 109 12.18 10.82 -0.55
N THR A 110 11.54 11.64 0.27
CA THR A 110 12.19 12.29 1.41
C THR A 110 12.38 11.27 2.53
N ASP A 111 13.11 11.63 3.58
CA ASP A 111 13.24 10.76 4.75
C ASP A 111 11.90 10.55 5.46
N ALA A 112 11.04 11.59 5.48
CA ALA A 112 9.67 11.47 5.96
C ALA A 112 8.85 10.48 5.11
N GLY A 113 8.93 10.58 3.78
CA GLY A 113 8.24 9.65 2.89
C GLY A 113 8.70 8.20 3.05
N VAL A 114 9.99 7.97 3.31
CA VAL A 114 10.52 6.64 3.63
C VAL A 114 9.88 6.10 4.91
N GLN A 115 9.93 6.89 5.99
CA GLN A 115 9.36 6.48 7.28
C GLN A 115 7.86 6.19 7.19
N THR A 116 7.11 7.01 6.45
CA THR A 116 5.67 6.81 6.24
C THR A 116 5.37 5.50 5.50
N VAL A 117 6.14 5.16 4.46
CA VAL A 117 5.98 3.88 3.75
C VAL A 117 6.35 2.70 4.65
N GLU A 118 7.43 2.81 5.44
CA GLU A 118 7.84 1.76 6.37
C GLU A 118 6.78 1.51 7.46
N GLN A 119 6.16 2.58 7.99
CA GLN A 119 5.06 2.47 8.95
C GLN A 119 3.84 1.79 8.33
N MET A 120 3.47 2.17 7.10
CA MET A 120 2.40 1.52 6.36
C MET A 120 2.67 0.03 6.14
N LEU A 121 3.87 -0.34 5.65
CA LEU A 121 4.23 -1.75 5.42
C LEU A 121 4.25 -2.56 6.72
N THR A 122 4.74 -1.98 7.81
CA THR A 122 4.75 -2.63 9.13
C THR A 122 3.33 -2.88 9.65
N GLY A 123 2.44 -1.90 9.50
CA GLY A 123 1.01 -2.06 9.82
C GLY A 123 0.35 -3.16 8.99
N PHE A 124 0.69 -3.26 7.70
CA PHE A 124 0.18 -4.29 6.81
C PHE A 124 0.63 -5.70 7.21
N VAL A 125 1.92 -5.89 7.52
CA VAL A 125 2.46 -7.17 8.02
C VAL A 125 1.75 -7.58 9.31
N THR A 126 1.59 -6.65 10.26
CA THR A 126 0.90 -6.90 11.53
C THR A 126 -0.56 -7.33 11.32
N CYS A 127 -1.24 -6.75 10.34
CA CYS A 127 -2.59 -7.14 9.96
C CYS A 127 -2.67 -8.61 9.52
N ILE A 128 -1.70 -9.06 8.73
CA ILE A 128 -1.61 -10.43 8.20
C ILE A 128 -1.19 -11.41 9.30
N ASP A 129 -0.15 -11.13 10.08
CA ASP A 129 0.40 -12.05 11.08
C ASP A 129 -0.59 -12.34 12.21
N ALA A 130 -1.35 -11.32 12.64
CA ALA A 130 -2.39 -11.49 13.64
C ALA A 130 -3.47 -12.51 13.22
N SER A 131 -3.60 -12.83 11.93
CA SER A 131 -4.52 -13.87 11.45
C SER A 131 -4.02 -15.29 11.71
N GLN A 132 -2.70 -15.51 11.79
CA GLN A 132 -2.08 -16.85 11.85
C GLN A 132 -1.99 -17.45 13.27
N THR A 133 -2.24 -16.67 14.33
CA THR A 133 -2.06 -17.10 15.73
C THR A 133 -3.17 -18.05 16.27
N GLY A 134 -3.81 -18.84 15.40
CA GLY A 134 -4.98 -19.66 15.73
C GLY A 134 -4.77 -21.19 15.78
N THR A 135 -3.54 -21.70 15.60
CA THR A 135 -3.29 -23.15 15.46
C THR A 135 -2.23 -23.68 16.43
N ARG A 136 -2.37 -23.42 17.74
CA ARG A 136 -1.70 -24.25 18.75
C ARG A 136 -2.70 -24.73 19.78
#